data_AF-A0A1B8CVJ8-F1
#
_entry.id   AF-A0A1B8CVJ8-F1
#
_cell.length_a   1.000
_cell.length_b   1.000
_cell.length_c   1.000
_cell.angle_alpha   90.00
_cell.angle_beta   90.00
_cell.angle_gamma   90.00
#
_symmetry.space_group_name_H-M   'P 1'
#
loop_
_entity.id
_entity.type
_entity.pdbx_description
1 polymer ?
#
loop_
_entity_poly.entity_id
_entity_poly.type
_entity_poly.pdbx_seq_one_letter_code
_entity_poly.pdbx_strand_id
1 'polypeptide(L)'
;MPRLSNELLRHAFTINPLLPPLLRTCRTLPSAHNELRWLRQHVDARLEAKFGRKKDVPAPLRRRCVVNLVKKRARGVPLQYILGSQPFGDLDILCRKGVLIPRQATEEYTYRLSSILLSTPSLRTDPKQIRILDLCTGTGCIPLLLLSLLSPTLKTTVTGIDISLTTLALARRHDAQLASSLQRARALRFRRCPGFGRRVIG
;
A
#
# COMPACT_ATOMS: atom_id res chain seq x y z
N MET A 1 -12.74 12.71 -21.51
CA MET A 1 -11.32 12.73 -21.07
C MET A 1 -10.52 13.55 -22.07
N PRO A 2 -9.73 14.55 -21.66
CA PRO A 2 -8.94 15.36 -22.58
C PRO A 2 -7.89 14.51 -23.30
N ARG A 3 -7.73 14.76 -24.61
CA ARG A 3 -6.72 14.12 -25.44
C ARG A 3 -5.33 14.67 -25.09
N LEU A 4 -4.31 13.81 -25.09
CA LEU A 4 -2.92 14.24 -24.95
C LEU A 4 -2.46 14.86 -26.28
N SER A 5 -1.68 15.95 -26.22
CA SER A 5 -1.14 16.56 -27.44
C SER A 5 -0.07 15.65 -28.06
N ASN A 6 -0.01 15.65 -29.40
CA ASN A 6 1.01 14.91 -30.14
C ASN A 6 2.41 15.44 -29.82
N GLU A 7 2.55 16.74 -29.60
CA GLU A 7 3.79 17.38 -29.18
C GLU A 7 4.29 16.81 -27.85
N LEU A 8 3.42 16.68 -26.83
CA LEU A 8 3.78 16.09 -25.55
C LEU A 8 4.21 14.62 -25.70
N LEU A 9 3.54 13.85 -26.54
CA LEU A 9 3.89 12.45 -26.79
C LEU A 9 5.25 12.32 -27.50
N ARG A 10 5.51 13.18 -28.49
CA ARG A 10 6.79 13.23 -29.21
C ARG A 10 7.92 13.64 -28.28
N HIS A 11 7.74 14.71 -27.51
CA HIS A 11 8.72 15.17 -26.53
C HIS A 11 9.00 14.12 -25.45
N ALA A 12 7.97 13.42 -24.95
CA ALA A 12 8.18 12.33 -24.01
C ALA A 12 8.98 11.16 -24.62
N PHE A 13 8.78 10.88 -25.90
CA PHE A 13 9.52 9.83 -26.61
C PHE A 13 11.00 10.16 -26.78
N THR A 14 11.36 11.44 -27.04
CA THR A 14 12.76 11.86 -27.15
C THR A 14 13.51 11.72 -25.82
N ILE A 15 12.82 11.87 -24.68
CA ILE A 15 13.41 11.65 -23.35
C ILE A 15 13.54 10.16 -23.03
N ASN A 16 12.45 9.40 -23.16
CA ASN A 16 12.47 7.96 -22.94
C ASN A 16 11.28 7.29 -23.64
N PRO A 17 11.51 6.21 -24.43
CA PRO A 17 10.43 5.54 -25.16
C PRO A 17 9.39 4.87 -24.25
N LEU A 18 9.65 4.75 -22.94
CA LEU A 18 8.70 4.21 -21.96
C LEU A 18 7.78 5.26 -21.32
N LEU A 19 8.00 6.55 -21.55
CA LEU A 19 7.16 7.62 -21.00
C LEU A 19 5.82 7.79 -21.72
N PRO A 20 5.73 7.76 -23.07
CA PRO A 20 4.46 7.94 -23.76
C PRO A 20 3.35 6.95 -23.34
N PRO A 21 3.64 5.65 -23.10
CA PRO A 21 2.64 4.72 -22.56
C PRO A 21 2.12 5.13 -21.17
N LEU A 22 2.96 5.69 -20.30
CA LEU A 22 2.59 6.11 -18.95
C LEU A 22 1.81 7.42 -18.93
N LEU A 23 2.05 8.32 -19.89
CA LEU A 23 1.30 9.58 -20.00
C LEU A 23 -0.22 9.37 -20.13
N ARG A 24 -0.65 8.23 -20.69
CA ARG A 24 -2.08 7.88 -20.78
C ARG A 24 -2.75 7.79 -19.41
N THR A 25 -2.01 7.38 -18.38
CA THR A 25 -2.51 7.28 -17.01
C THR A 25 -2.13 8.49 -16.16
N CYS A 26 -0.88 8.97 -16.29
CA CYS A 26 -0.32 10.03 -15.44
C CYS A 26 -0.73 11.44 -15.88
N ARG A 27 -1.07 11.62 -17.16
CA ARG A 27 -1.43 12.90 -17.81
C ARG A 27 -0.32 13.95 -17.89
N THR A 28 0.60 13.97 -16.93
CA THR A 28 1.73 14.90 -16.90
C THR A 28 3.07 14.16 -17.02
N LEU A 29 4.03 14.82 -17.66
CA LEU A 29 5.37 14.27 -17.85
C LEU A 29 6.14 14.07 -16.53
N PRO A 30 6.06 14.96 -15.53
CA PRO A 30 6.70 14.73 -14.23
C PRO A 30 6.13 13.50 -13.51
N SER A 31 4.81 13.31 -13.55
CA SER A 31 4.16 12.13 -12.96
C SER A 31 4.59 10.84 -13.67
N ALA A 32 4.64 10.84 -15.00
CA ALA A 32 5.12 9.70 -15.78
C ALA A 32 6.59 9.35 -15.48
N HIS A 33 7.45 10.34 -15.26
CA HIS A 33 8.84 10.13 -14.84
C HIS A 33 8.92 9.47 -13.46
N ASN A 34 8.13 9.96 -12.50
CA ASN A 34 8.08 9.39 -11.16
C ASN A 34 7.61 7.93 -11.18
N GLU A 35 6.52 7.65 -11.91
CA GLU A 35 6.05 6.27 -12.07
C GLU A 35 7.10 5.38 -12.74
N LEU A 36 7.77 5.85 -13.80
CA LEU A 36 8.83 5.08 -14.47
C LEU A 36 10.01 4.79 -13.53
N ARG A 37 10.41 5.78 -12.72
CA ARG A 37 11.46 5.63 -11.70
C ARG A 37 11.08 4.56 -10.68
N TRP A 38 9.87 4.62 -10.12
CA TRP A 38 9.39 3.62 -9.16
C TRP A 38 9.29 2.22 -9.77
N LEU A 39 8.82 2.09 -11.02
CA LEU A 39 8.79 0.82 -11.72
C LEU A 39 10.19 0.22 -11.92
N ARG A 40 11.20 1.06 -12.22
CA ARG A 40 12.60 0.61 -12.30
C ARG A 40 13.12 0.14 -10.95
N GLN A 41 12.92 0.93 -9.89
CA GLN A 41 13.32 0.57 -8.53
C GLN A 41 12.68 -0.76 -8.08
N HIS A 42 11.40 -0.94 -8.36
CA HIS A 42 10.70 -2.19 -8.05
C HIS A 42 11.27 -3.40 -8.80
N VAL A 43 11.63 -3.24 -10.08
CA VAL A 43 12.27 -4.31 -10.85
C VAL A 43 13.65 -4.62 -10.28
N ASP A 44 14.43 -3.59 -9.96
CA ASP A 44 15.78 -3.76 -9.41
C ASP A 44 15.73 -4.51 -8.08
N ALA A 45 14.86 -4.10 -7.14
CA ALA A 45 14.68 -4.80 -5.87
C ALA A 45 14.27 -6.27 -6.03
N ARG A 46 13.38 -6.59 -6.99
CA ARG A 46 12.98 -7.98 -7.28
C ARG A 46 14.10 -8.82 -7.87
N LEU A 47 14.94 -8.22 -8.72
CA LEU A 47 16.06 -8.92 -9.34
C LEU A 47 17.18 -9.11 -8.33
N GLU A 48 17.46 -8.12 -7.48
CA GLU A 48 18.41 -8.24 -6.37
C GLU A 48 17.98 -9.34 -5.39
N ALA A 49 16.71 -9.38 -5.00
CA ALA A 49 16.20 -10.47 -4.14
C ALA A 49 16.29 -11.86 -4.80
N LYS A 50 16.33 -11.95 -6.13
CA LYS A 50 16.39 -13.23 -6.87
C LYS A 50 17.82 -13.67 -7.19
N PHE A 51 18.70 -12.74 -7.55
CA PHE A 51 20.05 -13.02 -8.05
C PHE A 51 21.15 -12.66 -7.03
N GLY A 52 20.81 -12.02 -5.91
CA GLY A 52 21.74 -11.61 -4.86
C GLY A 52 22.53 -10.35 -5.21
N ARG A 53 23.30 -10.35 -6.32
CA ARG A 53 24.10 -9.19 -6.74
C ARG A 53 23.61 -8.61 -8.06
N LYS A 54 23.70 -7.28 -8.18
CA LYS A 54 23.27 -6.53 -9.37
C LYS A 54 24.03 -6.91 -10.65
N LYS A 55 25.31 -7.31 -10.53
CA LYS A 55 26.15 -7.73 -11.66
C LYS A 55 25.70 -9.07 -12.29
N ASP A 56 24.97 -9.89 -11.53
CA ASP A 56 24.51 -11.21 -11.96
C ASP A 56 23.18 -11.12 -12.74
N VAL A 57 22.60 -9.93 -12.85
CA VAL A 57 21.33 -9.67 -13.54
C VAL A 57 21.59 -9.34 -15.01
N PRO A 58 21.09 -10.16 -15.96
CA PRO A 58 21.23 -9.84 -17.37
C PRO A 58 20.53 -8.51 -17.72
N ALA A 59 21.26 -7.57 -18.34
CA ALA A 59 20.70 -6.28 -18.74
C ALA A 59 19.42 -6.39 -19.62
N PRO A 60 19.31 -7.36 -20.56
CA PRO A 60 18.08 -7.57 -21.33
C PRO A 60 16.88 -7.97 -20.46
N LEU A 61 17.11 -8.75 -19.40
CA LEU A 61 16.07 -9.21 -18.49
C LEU A 61 15.46 -8.02 -17.73
N ARG A 62 16.33 -7.17 -17.17
CA ARG A 62 15.91 -5.95 -16.47
C ARG A 62 15.04 -5.07 -17.37
N ARG A 63 15.50 -4.79 -18.59
CA ARG A 63 14.74 -3.97 -19.57
C ARG A 63 13.38 -4.60 -19.87
N ARG A 64 13.33 -5.92 -20.12
CA ARG A 64 12.08 -6.64 -20.40
C ARG A 64 11.09 -6.57 -19.22
N CYS A 65 11.57 -6.71 -17.99
CA CYS A 65 10.75 -6.56 -16.79
C CYS A 65 10.12 -5.17 -16.69
N VAL A 66 10.91 -4.10 -16.84
CA VAL A 66 10.39 -2.72 -16.77
C VAL A 66 9.36 -2.47 -17.87
N VAL A 67 9.64 -2.88 -19.11
CA VAL A 67 8.70 -2.75 -20.25
C VAL A 67 7.37 -3.45 -19.94
N ASN A 68 7.42 -4.65 -19.35
CA ASN A 68 6.21 -5.38 -18.99
C ASN A 68 5.38 -4.66 -17.91
N LEU A 69 6.01 -4.05 -16.92
CA LEU A 69 5.29 -3.28 -15.89
C LEU A 69 4.69 -1.98 -16.46
N VAL A 70 5.43 -1.28 -17.32
CA VAL A 70 4.93 -0.09 -18.04
C VAL A 70 3.71 -0.45 -18.89
N LYS A 71 3.74 -1.59 -19.61
CA LYS A 71 2.58 -2.08 -20.37
C LYS A 71 1.37 -2.37 -19.48
N LYS A 72 1.57 -2.97 -18.30
CA LYS A 72 0.48 -3.16 -17.33
C LYS A 72 -0.10 -1.82 -16.87
N ARG A 73 0.77 -0.87 -16.52
CA ARG A 73 0.35 0.45 -16.06
C ARG A 73 -0.42 1.21 -17.13
N ALA A 74 0.07 1.20 -18.37
CA ALA A 74 -0.58 1.84 -19.52
C ALA A 74 -1.98 1.27 -19.85
N ARG A 75 -2.29 0.04 -19.40
CA ARG A 75 -3.63 -0.57 -19.51
C ARG A 75 -4.57 -0.18 -18.35
N GLY A 76 -4.15 0.73 -17.48
CA GLY A 76 -4.96 1.20 -16.36
C GLY A 76 -4.82 0.40 -15.07
N VAL A 77 -3.91 -0.58 -15.00
CA VAL A 77 -3.64 -1.27 -13.73
C VAL A 77 -3.10 -0.23 -12.73
N PRO A 78 -3.65 -0.13 -11.51
CA PRO A 78 -3.14 0.77 -10.49
C PRO A 78 -1.67 0.50 -10.18
N LEU A 79 -0.87 1.56 -10.06
CA LEU A 79 0.55 1.46 -9.79
C LEU A 79 0.82 0.64 -8.51
N GLN A 80 0.02 0.84 -7.47
CA GLN A 80 0.12 0.16 -6.17
C GLN A 80 -0.04 -1.36 -6.29
N TYR A 81 -0.88 -1.84 -7.21
CA TYR A 81 -1.00 -3.28 -7.45
C TYR A 81 0.18 -3.83 -8.26
N ILE A 82 0.84 -2.98 -9.05
CA ILE A 82 2.06 -3.36 -9.75
C ILE A 82 3.23 -3.43 -8.77
N LEU A 83 3.36 -2.43 -7.90
CA LEU A 83 4.41 -2.35 -6.88
C LEU A 83 4.17 -3.34 -5.73
N GLY A 84 2.92 -3.70 -5.47
CA GLY A 84 2.52 -4.63 -4.41
C GLY A 84 2.33 -3.98 -3.03
N SER A 85 2.54 -2.67 -2.91
CA SER A 85 2.34 -1.90 -1.68
C SER A 85 1.89 -0.47 -1.96
N GLN A 86 1.49 0.22 -0.90
CA GLN A 86 1.18 1.65 -0.86
C GLN A 86 1.65 2.20 0.49
N PRO A 87 2.47 3.27 0.51
CA PRO A 87 2.82 3.96 1.74
C PRO A 87 1.58 4.47 2.47
N PHE A 88 1.59 4.35 3.80
CA PHE A 88 0.55 4.82 4.71
C PHE A 88 1.17 5.11 6.08
N GLY A 89 1.54 6.37 6.32
CA GLY A 89 2.44 6.75 7.40
C GLY A 89 3.80 6.10 7.23
N ASP A 90 4.38 5.62 8.33
CA ASP A 90 5.68 4.93 8.32
C ASP A 90 5.59 3.45 7.88
N LEU A 91 4.44 3.02 7.36
CA LEU A 91 4.19 1.64 6.95
C LEU A 91 4.00 1.52 5.44
N ASP A 92 4.51 0.43 4.87
CA ASP A 92 4.23 0.02 3.49
C ASP A 92 3.11 -1.02 3.45
N ILE A 93 1.88 -0.56 3.22
CA ILE A 93 0.71 -1.44 3.23
C ILE A 93 0.65 -2.30 1.99
N LEU A 94 0.65 -3.63 2.17
CA LEU A 94 0.50 -4.57 1.06
C LEU A 94 -0.79 -4.31 0.26
N CYS A 95 -0.65 -4.29 -1.06
CA CYS A 95 -1.74 -4.04 -2.00
C CYS A 95 -1.78 -5.13 -3.07
N ARG A 96 -2.98 -5.58 -3.43
CA ARG A 96 -3.21 -6.53 -4.53
C ARG A 96 -4.59 -6.31 -5.16
N LYS A 97 -4.83 -6.89 -6.33
CA LYS A 97 -6.17 -6.85 -6.94
C LYS A 97 -7.23 -7.40 -5.97
N GLY A 98 -8.35 -6.69 -5.84
CA GLY A 98 -9.47 -7.10 -4.98
C GLY A 98 -9.47 -6.50 -3.57
N VAL A 99 -8.56 -5.56 -3.27
CA VAL A 99 -8.57 -4.78 -2.02
C VAL A 99 -8.64 -3.30 -2.33
N LEU A 100 -9.14 -2.47 -1.41
CA LEU A 100 -9.07 -1.02 -1.56
C LEU A 100 -7.64 -0.53 -1.35
N ILE A 101 -7.13 0.31 -2.25
CA ILE A 101 -5.81 0.96 -2.08
C ILE A 101 -5.95 2.04 -0.99
N PRO A 102 -5.10 2.03 0.06
CA PRO A 102 -5.09 3.08 1.08
C PRO A 102 -4.97 4.48 0.47
N ARG A 103 -5.72 5.44 1.02
CA ARG A 103 -5.77 6.82 0.52
C ARG A 103 -5.10 7.77 1.51
N GLN A 104 -4.48 8.81 0.96
CA GLN A 104 -3.78 9.83 1.74
C GLN A 104 -4.71 10.57 2.73
N ALA A 105 -5.98 10.79 2.36
CA ALA A 105 -6.96 11.35 3.30
C ALA A 105 -7.18 10.43 4.52
N THR A 106 -7.27 9.11 4.30
CA THR A 106 -7.42 8.14 5.40
C THR A 106 -6.20 8.10 6.31
N GLU A 107 -5.01 8.32 5.75
CA GLU A 107 -3.75 8.45 6.50
C GLU A 107 -3.79 9.67 7.42
N GLU A 108 -4.19 10.82 6.89
CA GLU A 108 -4.35 12.05 7.67
C GLU A 108 -5.32 11.87 8.84
N TYR A 109 -6.49 11.26 8.61
CA TYR A 109 -7.43 10.96 9.69
C TYR A 109 -6.83 10.03 10.76
N THR A 110 -6.01 9.07 10.34
CA THR A 110 -5.36 8.13 11.26
C THR A 110 -4.36 8.84 12.18
N TYR A 111 -3.52 9.74 11.62
CA TYR A 111 -2.61 10.56 12.40
C TYR A 111 -3.32 11.54 13.34
N ARG A 112 -4.40 12.17 12.86
CA ARG A 112 -5.21 13.07 13.70
C ARG A 112 -5.82 12.31 14.88
N LEU A 113 -6.36 11.12 14.63
CA LEU A 113 -6.92 10.27 15.68
C LEU A 113 -5.85 9.85 16.70
N SER A 114 -4.66 9.44 16.25
CA SER A 114 -3.59 9.07 17.18
C SER A 114 -3.13 10.25 18.03
N SER A 115 -3.05 11.45 17.45
CA SER A 115 -2.67 12.68 18.17
C SER A 115 -3.68 13.03 19.27
N ILE A 116 -4.99 12.90 18.99
CA ILE A 116 -6.04 13.11 19.99
C ILE A 116 -5.91 12.09 21.13
N LEU A 117 -5.72 10.81 20.80
CA LEU A 117 -5.61 9.75 21.81
C LEU A 117 -4.38 9.92 22.70
N LEU A 118 -3.22 10.30 22.13
CA LEU A 118 -1.98 10.53 22.87
C LEU A 118 -2.02 11.80 23.73
N SER A 119 -2.79 12.82 23.32
CA SER A 119 -2.94 14.06 24.09
C SER A 119 -4.03 14.00 25.17
N THR A 120 -4.88 12.96 25.17
CA THR A 120 -5.96 12.80 26.15
C THR A 120 -5.40 12.40 27.53
N PRO A 121 -5.47 13.27 28.58
CA PRO A 121 -4.82 13.01 29.86
C PRO A 121 -5.34 11.77 30.59
N SER A 122 -6.65 11.51 30.54
CA SER A 122 -7.28 10.37 31.21
C SER A 122 -6.82 9.01 30.69
N LEU A 123 -6.32 8.94 29.46
CA LEU A 123 -5.75 7.72 28.88
C LEU A 123 -4.28 7.50 29.28
N ARG A 124 -3.62 8.53 29.82
CA ARG A 124 -2.24 8.46 30.30
C ARG A 124 -2.15 8.22 31.80
N THR A 125 -3.10 8.75 32.57
CA THR A 125 -3.09 8.68 34.04
C THR A 125 -3.68 7.38 34.58
N ASP A 126 -4.62 6.76 33.86
CA ASP A 126 -5.17 5.45 34.17
C ASP A 126 -4.69 4.46 33.08
N PRO A 127 -3.83 3.47 33.39
CA PRO A 127 -3.24 2.55 32.42
C PRO A 127 -4.23 1.51 31.89
N LYS A 128 -5.52 1.87 31.78
CA LYS A 128 -6.54 1.06 31.15
C LYS A 128 -6.17 0.83 29.69
N GLN A 129 -6.30 -0.44 29.31
CA GLN A 129 -6.04 -0.87 27.95
C GLN A 129 -7.06 -0.26 26.99
N ILE A 130 -6.60 0.50 26.00
CA ILE A 130 -7.44 1.04 24.94
C ILE A 130 -7.82 -0.10 23.99
N ARG A 131 -9.11 -0.16 23.63
CA ARG A 131 -9.65 -1.15 22.71
C ARG A 131 -10.27 -0.43 21.52
N ILE A 132 -9.65 -0.58 20.35
CA ILE A 132 -10.09 0.05 19.10
C ILE A 132 -10.72 -1.01 18.22
N LEU A 133 -11.87 -0.67 17.61
CA LEU A 133 -12.55 -1.49 16.62
C LEU A 133 -12.57 -0.73 15.29
N ASP A 134 -12.05 -1.36 14.25
CA ASP A 134 -12.08 -0.86 12.88
C ASP A 134 -13.03 -1.70 12.03
N LEU A 135 -14.09 -1.07 11.51
CA LEU A 135 -15.11 -1.71 10.69
C LEU A 135 -14.79 -1.49 9.21
N CYS A 136 -14.93 -2.54 8.40
CA CYS A 136 -14.53 -2.55 7.00
C CYS A 136 -13.02 -2.30 6.82
N THR A 137 -12.21 -3.01 7.60
CA THR A 137 -10.78 -2.74 7.75
C THR A 137 -9.95 -2.87 6.47
N GLY A 138 -10.46 -3.59 5.46
CA GLY A 138 -9.79 -3.73 4.17
C GLY A 138 -8.38 -4.30 4.33
N THR A 139 -7.39 -3.56 3.83
CA THR A 139 -5.96 -3.93 3.93
C THR A 139 -5.43 -3.89 5.36
N GLY A 140 -6.20 -3.40 6.32
CA GLY A 140 -5.79 -3.18 7.70
C GLY A 140 -4.94 -1.93 7.88
N CYS A 141 -4.94 -0.99 6.93
CA CYS A 141 -4.05 0.18 6.99
C CYS A 141 -4.24 1.04 8.24
N ILE A 142 -5.49 1.35 8.60
CA ILE A 142 -5.83 2.12 9.80
C ILE A 142 -5.37 1.41 11.08
N PRO A 143 -5.78 0.16 11.38
CA PRO A 143 -5.45 -0.48 12.64
C PRO A 143 -3.97 -0.80 12.79
N LEU A 144 -3.28 -1.11 11.69
CA LEU A 144 -1.83 -1.30 11.69
C LEU A 144 -1.10 -0.01 12.04
N LEU A 145 -1.46 1.11 11.41
CA LEU A 145 -0.84 2.41 11.69
C LEU A 145 -1.19 2.92 13.09
N LEU A 146 -2.45 2.86 13.51
CA LEU A 146 -2.85 3.23 14.87
C LEU A 146 -2.10 2.42 15.91
N LEU A 147 -1.99 1.10 15.74
CA LEU A 147 -1.20 0.30 16.66
C LEU A 147 0.25 0.76 16.64
N SER A 148 0.85 1.01 15.46
CA SER A 148 2.22 1.57 15.29
C SER A 148 2.45 2.81 16.15
N LEU A 149 1.55 3.78 16.03
CA LEU A 149 1.67 5.09 16.67
C LEU A 149 1.37 5.04 18.17
N LEU A 150 0.41 4.22 18.60
CA LEU A 150 -0.09 4.24 19.97
C LEU A 150 0.64 3.27 20.91
N SER A 151 1.04 2.08 20.41
CA SER A 151 1.63 1.04 21.27
C SER A 151 2.90 1.42 22.05
N PRO A 152 3.77 2.36 21.58
CA PRO A 152 4.92 2.81 22.37
C PRO A 152 4.54 3.58 23.64
N THR A 153 3.36 4.20 23.69
CA THR A 153 2.95 5.09 24.78
C THR A 153 1.74 4.58 25.53
N LEU A 154 0.82 3.90 24.85
CA LEU A 154 -0.47 3.46 25.38
C LEU A 154 -0.64 1.95 25.18
N LYS A 155 -1.08 1.25 26.23
CA LYS A 155 -1.46 -0.16 26.14
C LYS A 155 -2.69 -0.29 25.24
N THR A 156 -2.47 -0.63 23.98
CA THR A 156 -3.50 -0.57 22.94
C THR A 156 -3.76 -1.95 22.36
N THR A 157 -5.03 -2.26 22.13
CA THR A 157 -5.44 -3.43 21.33
C THR A 157 -6.42 -3.00 20.26
N VAL A 158 -6.27 -3.55 19.07
CA VAL A 158 -7.04 -3.17 17.90
C VAL A 158 -7.65 -4.42 17.28
N THR A 159 -8.93 -4.34 16.90
CA THR A 159 -9.61 -5.38 16.14
C THR A 159 -10.10 -4.82 14.82
N GLY A 160 -9.63 -5.38 13.71
CA GLY A 160 -10.15 -5.06 12.37
C GLY A 160 -11.18 -6.09 11.93
N ILE A 161 -12.32 -5.63 11.42
CA ILE A 161 -13.40 -6.47 10.91
C ILE A 161 -13.65 -6.18 9.44
N ASP A 162 -13.80 -7.23 8.63
CA ASP A 162 -14.22 -7.12 7.22
C ASP A 162 -15.15 -8.27 6.85
N ILE A 163 -15.95 -8.09 5.80
CA ILE A 163 -16.73 -9.16 5.18
C ILE A 163 -15.88 -10.02 4.24
N SER A 164 -14.86 -9.43 3.62
CA SER A 164 -14.02 -10.03 2.59
C SER A 164 -12.90 -10.86 3.21
N LEU A 165 -12.86 -12.15 2.91
CA LEU A 165 -11.75 -13.01 3.31
C LEU A 165 -10.44 -12.62 2.61
N THR A 166 -10.51 -12.09 1.40
CA THR A 166 -9.35 -11.67 0.62
C THR A 166 -8.60 -10.51 1.29
N THR A 167 -9.34 -9.53 1.82
CA THR A 167 -8.76 -8.37 2.51
C THR A 167 -8.18 -8.79 3.86
N LEU A 168 -8.91 -9.60 4.65
CA LEU A 168 -8.43 -10.12 5.92
C LEU A 168 -7.18 -11.00 5.80
N ALA A 169 -7.10 -11.84 4.76
CA ALA A 169 -5.90 -12.63 4.51
C ALA A 169 -4.69 -11.75 4.19
N LEU A 170 -4.90 -10.63 3.48
CA LEU A 170 -3.85 -9.67 3.21
C LEU A 170 -3.41 -8.92 4.47
N ALA A 171 -4.37 -8.44 5.26
CA ALA A 171 -4.13 -7.72 6.49
C ALA A 171 -3.34 -8.59 7.50
N ARG A 172 -3.73 -9.86 7.67
CA ARG A 172 -2.99 -10.82 8.51
C ARG A 172 -1.59 -11.11 8.00
N ARG A 173 -1.41 -11.22 6.68
CA ARG A 173 -0.07 -11.41 6.09
C ARG A 173 0.81 -10.20 6.37
N HIS A 174 0.26 -9.00 6.26
CA HIS A 174 0.99 -7.77 6.54
C HIS A 174 1.36 -7.68 8.04
N ASP A 175 0.41 -7.96 8.94
CA ASP A 175 0.66 -8.01 10.37
C ASP A 175 1.77 -9.01 10.74
N ALA A 176 1.75 -10.20 10.15
CA ALA A 176 2.83 -11.19 10.36
C ALA A 176 4.22 -10.69 9.91
N GLN A 177 4.29 -9.92 8.82
CA GLN A 177 5.55 -9.31 8.37
C GLN A 177 6.03 -8.25 9.34
N LEU A 178 5.15 -7.37 9.82
CA LEU A 178 5.51 -6.33 10.77
C LEU A 178 5.84 -6.86 12.16
N ALA A 179 5.14 -7.90 12.63
CA ALA A 179 5.39 -8.52 13.93
C ALA A 179 6.81 -9.11 14.02
N SER A 180 7.32 -9.67 12.91
CA SER A 180 8.70 -10.14 12.83
C SER A 180 9.73 -9.01 12.98
N SER A 181 9.39 -7.81 12.52
CA SER A 181 10.27 -6.63 12.57
C SER A 181 10.15 -5.82 13.86
N LEU A 182 8.98 -5.83 14.52
CA LEU A 182 8.64 -4.91 15.61
C LEU A 182 8.36 -5.60 16.96
N GLN A 183 8.62 -6.91 17.11
CA GLN A 183 8.40 -7.69 18.35
C GLN A 183 7.05 -7.39 19.05
N ARG A 184 5.97 -7.27 18.27
CA ARG A 184 4.66 -6.86 18.79
C ARG A 184 3.96 -8.05 19.48
N ALA A 185 3.54 -7.88 20.73
CA ALA A 185 2.59 -8.79 21.37
C ALA A 185 1.27 -8.84 20.55
N ARG A 186 0.45 -9.91 20.72
CA ARG A 186 -0.84 -10.21 20.02
C ARG A 186 -1.95 -9.16 20.24
N ALA A 187 -1.65 -7.89 20.00
CA ALA A 187 -2.51 -6.75 20.23
C ALA A 187 -3.42 -6.42 19.04
N LEU A 188 -3.13 -6.95 17.85
CA LEU A 188 -3.96 -6.82 16.65
C LEU A 188 -4.69 -8.13 16.36
N ARG A 189 -5.98 -8.04 16.03
CA ARG A 189 -6.77 -9.18 15.58
C ARG A 189 -7.63 -8.80 14.38
N PHE A 190 -7.58 -9.63 13.34
CA PHE A 190 -8.46 -9.49 12.18
C PHE A 190 -9.54 -10.57 12.20
N ARG A 191 -10.81 -10.16 12.17
CA ARG A 191 -11.98 -11.06 12.20
C ARG A 191 -12.87 -10.84 10.99
N ARG A 192 -13.54 -11.91 10.57
CA ARG A 192 -14.62 -11.79 9.60
C ARG A 192 -15.89 -11.35 10.32
N CYS A 193 -16.66 -10.45 9.71
CA CYS A 193 -17.98 -10.09 10.22
C CYS A 193 -18.89 -11.34 10.28
N PRO A 194 -19.41 -11.73 11.45
CA PRO A 194 -20.38 -12.81 11.57
C PRO A 194 -21.72 -12.40 10.92
N GLY A 195 -22.45 -13.35 10.33
CA GLY A 195 -23.79 -13.11 9.76
C GLY A 195 -23.85 -12.80 8.26
N PHE A 196 -22.75 -12.40 7.62
CA PHE A 196 -22.67 -12.29 6.15
C PHE A 196 -22.30 -13.65 5.51
N GLY A 197 -23.26 -14.59 5.60
CA GLY A 197 -23.31 -15.80 4.76
C GLY A 197 -23.68 -15.45 3.32
N ARG A 198 -23.23 -16.26 2.36
CA ARG A 198 -23.34 -16.07 0.90
C ARG A 198 -24.72 -15.54 0.46
N ARG A 199 -24.88 -14.23 0.35
CA ARG A 199 -25.80 -13.60 -0.60
C ARG A 199 -24.94 -12.80 -1.55
N VAL A 200 -24.36 -13.54 -2.51
CA VAL A 200 -23.93 -12.93 -3.78
C VAL A 200 -25.22 -12.43 -4.39
N ILE A 201 -25.36 -11.11 -4.47
CA ILE A 201 -26.40 -10.46 -5.25
C ILE A 201 -26.15 -10.94 -6.69
N GLY A 202 -27.09 -11.73 -7.22
CA GLY A 202 -27.06 -12.24 -8.59
C GLY A 202 -27.23 -11.15 -9.63
#